data_AF-A0A1G2BJ86-F1
#
_entry.id   AF-A0A1G2BJ86-F1
#
_cell.length_a   1.000
_cell.length_b   1.000
_cell.length_c   1.000
_cell.angle_alpha   90.00
_cell.angle_beta   90.00
_cell.angle_gamma   90.00
#
_symmetry.space_group_name_H-M   'P 1'
#
loop_
_entity.id
_entity.type
_entity.pdbx_description
1 polymer ?
#
loop_
_entity_poly.entity_id
_entity_poly.type
_entity_poly.pdbx_seq_one_letter_code
_entity_poly.pdbx_strand_id
1 'polypeptide(L)'
;MLRPFRLFVTERVTLFLALLSALFIFFSFFWVLTHADRSAAAIPIHYNVLVGIDLLAPWYAVLWYVLAALVVFTVNLFLAFRIFAKDKYLSYYLGLSSVFCSFFLALYVIMLSTYR
;
A
#
# COMPACT_ATOMS: atom_id res chain seq x y z
N MET A 1 12.88 27.02 -1.17
CA MET A 1 12.04 25.81 -1.09
C MET A 1 12.58 24.69 -0.19
N LEU A 2 13.87 24.69 0.23
CA LEU A 2 14.48 23.59 1.01
C LEU A 2 14.15 23.55 2.51
N ARG A 3 13.83 24.70 3.14
CA ARG A 3 13.48 24.77 4.57
C ARG A 3 12.24 23.94 4.97
N PRO A 4 11.09 24.01 4.29
CA PRO A 4 9.92 23.20 4.66
C PRO A 4 10.16 21.71 4.45
N PHE A 5 10.94 21.32 3.44
CA PHE A 5 11.33 19.93 3.20
C PHE A 5 12.15 19.36 4.36
N ARG A 6 13.18 20.09 4.80
CA ARG A 6 13.97 19.65 5.96
C ARG A 6 13.12 19.54 7.22
N LEU A 7 12.19 20.46 7.45
CA LEU A 7 11.26 20.40 8.59
C LEU A 7 10.34 19.17 8.55
N PHE A 8 9.79 18.84 7.39
CA PHE A 8 8.95 17.66 7.19
C PHE A 8 9.72 16.36 7.43
N VAL A 9 10.91 16.24 6.85
CA VAL A 9 11.77 15.05 6.97
C VAL A 9 12.44 14.95 8.34
N THR A 10 12.54 16.02 9.12
CA THR A 10 13.11 15.95 10.49
C THR A 10 12.05 15.54 11.52
N GLU A 11 10.77 15.68 11.19
CA GLU A 11 9.69 15.38 12.12
C GLU A 11 9.52 13.85 12.27
N ARG A 12 9.58 13.38 13.52
CA ARG A 12 9.70 11.96 13.85
C ARG A 12 8.42 11.18 13.56
N VAL A 13 7.25 11.77 13.84
CA VAL A 13 5.96 11.12 13.63
C VAL A 13 5.68 10.91 12.14
N THR A 14 5.90 11.94 11.34
CA THR A 14 5.70 11.95 9.89
C THR A 14 6.62 10.96 9.21
N LEU A 15 7.90 10.97 9.58
CA LEU A 15 8.86 9.97 9.11
C LEU A 15 8.45 8.56 9.50
N PHE A 16 8.07 8.35 10.77
CA PHE A 16 7.67 7.04 11.26
C PHE A 16 6.48 6.48 10.48
N LEU A 17 5.42 7.28 10.28
CA LEU A 17 4.24 6.88 9.51
C LEU A 17 4.57 6.60 8.04
N ALA A 18 5.44 7.42 7.43
CA ALA A 18 5.87 7.20 6.05
C ALA A 18 6.70 5.92 5.90
N LEU A 19 7.66 5.68 6.79
CA LEU A 19 8.48 4.47 6.81
C LEU A 19 7.65 3.22 7.07
N LEU A 20 6.67 3.29 7.98
CA LEU A 20 5.79 2.18 8.29
C LEU A 20 4.90 1.81 7.08
N SER A 21 4.35 2.81 6.38
CA SER A 21 3.61 2.59 5.13
C SER A 21 4.51 1.95 4.06
N ALA A 22 5.72 2.48 3.88
CA ALA A 22 6.69 1.96 2.93
C ALA A 22 7.10 0.52 3.25
N LEU A 23 7.26 0.19 4.54
CA LEU A 23 7.54 -1.17 5.00
C LEU A 23 6.41 -2.13 4.61
N PHE A 24 5.15 -1.76 4.81
CA PHE A 24 4.02 -2.61 4.40
C PHE A 24 4.00 -2.82 2.89
N ILE A 25 4.18 -1.77 2.09
CA ILE A 25 4.21 -1.87 0.62
C ILE A 25 5.36 -2.78 0.16
N PHE A 26 6.56 -2.56 0.72
CA PHE A 26 7.74 -3.38 0.40
C PHE A 26 7.53 -4.85 0.79
N PHE A 27 6.96 -5.08 1.97
CA PHE A 27 6.61 -6.42 2.43
C PHE A 27 5.60 -7.09 1.50
N SER A 28 4.53 -6.39 1.11
CA SER A 28 3.54 -6.92 0.14
C SER A 28 4.18 -7.27 -1.19
N PHE A 29 5.04 -6.40 -1.71
CA PHE A 29 5.76 -6.65 -2.97
C PHE A 29 6.63 -7.90 -2.87
N PHE A 30 7.45 -8.00 -1.82
CA PHE A 30 8.33 -9.15 -1.60
C PHE A 30 7.54 -10.44 -1.38
N TRP A 31 6.42 -10.37 -0.66
CA TRP A 31 5.52 -11.50 -0.43
C TRP A 31 4.99 -12.06 -1.75
N VAL A 32 4.46 -11.21 -2.63
CA VAL A 32 3.97 -11.64 -3.96
C VAL A 32 5.08 -12.29 -4.76
N LEU A 33 6.29 -11.72 -4.79
CA LEU A 33 7.39 -12.29 -5.59
C LEU A 33 7.84 -13.69 -5.14
N THR A 34 7.68 -14.00 -3.85
CA THR A 34 8.14 -15.26 -3.23
C THR A 34 7.05 -16.32 -3.15
N HIS A 35 5.77 -15.91 -2.97
CA HIS A 35 4.66 -16.83 -2.73
C HIS A 35 3.67 -16.94 -3.88
N ALA A 36 3.70 -16.04 -4.87
CA ALA A 36 2.84 -16.17 -6.03
C ALA A 36 3.24 -17.39 -6.88
N ASP A 37 2.28 -18.28 -7.14
CA ASP A 37 2.50 -19.44 -7.99
C ASP A 37 2.65 -19.01 -9.45
N ARG A 38 3.88 -19.02 -9.94
CA ARG A 38 4.23 -18.62 -11.31
C ARG A 38 3.80 -19.66 -12.35
N SER A 39 3.49 -20.88 -11.90
CA SER A 39 3.08 -22.00 -12.75
C SER A 39 1.56 -22.10 -12.90
N ALA A 40 0.80 -21.44 -12.02
CA ALA A 40 -0.66 -21.38 -12.11
C ALA A 40 -1.09 -20.52 -13.32
N ALA A 41 -1.81 -21.14 -14.25
CA ALA A 41 -2.31 -20.46 -15.45
C ALA A 41 -3.29 -19.31 -15.13
N ALA A 42 -4.04 -19.44 -14.03
CA ALA A 42 -4.86 -18.37 -13.48
C ALA A 42 -5.13 -18.60 -11.98
N ILE A 43 -5.14 -17.51 -11.21
CA ILE A 43 -5.47 -17.48 -9.78
C ILE A 43 -6.82 -16.78 -9.62
N PRO A 44 -7.73 -17.29 -8.75
CA PRO A 44 -8.98 -16.61 -8.43
C PRO A 44 -8.71 -15.31 -7.66
N ILE A 45 -9.01 -14.17 -8.29
CA ILE A 45 -8.81 -12.85 -7.68
C ILE A 45 -10.10 -12.28 -7.09
N HIS A 46 -11.24 -12.68 -7.64
CA HIS A 46 -12.54 -12.22 -7.16
C HIS A 46 -13.49 -13.39 -6.88
N TYR A 47 -14.12 -13.35 -5.72
CA TYR A 47 -15.13 -14.31 -5.31
C TYR A 47 -16.45 -13.58 -5.07
N ASN A 48 -17.52 -14.09 -5.67
CA ASN A 48 -18.88 -13.63 -5.47
C ASN A 48 -19.68 -14.74 -4.77
N VAL A 49 -20.43 -14.39 -3.72
CA VAL A 49 -21.26 -15.34 -2.96
C VAL A 49 -22.27 -16.07 -3.86
N LEU A 50 -22.74 -15.43 -4.93
CA LEU A 50 -23.76 -15.98 -5.84
C LEU A 50 -23.20 -16.87 -6.96
N VAL A 51 -21.95 -16.63 -7.40
CA VAL A 51 -21.39 -17.23 -8.63
C VAL A 51 -20.12 -18.06 -8.35
N GLY A 52 -19.51 -17.91 -7.18
CA GLY A 52 -18.23 -18.52 -6.85
C GLY A 52 -17.06 -17.65 -7.33
N ILE A 53 -16.05 -18.27 -7.95
CA ILE A 53 -14.91 -17.55 -8.54
C ILE A 53 -15.40 -16.83 -9.80
N ASP A 54 -15.42 -15.50 -9.76
CA ASP A 54 -15.93 -14.66 -10.85
C ASP A 54 -14.80 -14.12 -11.73
N LEU A 55 -13.58 -14.05 -11.20
CA LEU A 55 -12.42 -13.55 -11.94
C LEU A 55 -11.18 -14.42 -11.71
N LEU A 56 -10.75 -15.08 -12.78
CA LEU A 56 -9.48 -15.77 -12.89
C LEU A 56 -8.50 -14.85 -13.62
N ALA A 57 -7.37 -14.53 -12.99
CA ALA A 57 -6.36 -13.68 -13.61
C ALA A 57 -4.95 -14.19 -13.35
N PRO A 58 -3.97 -13.73 -14.14
CA PRO A 58 -2.58 -14.15 -13.99
C PRO A 58 -2.04 -13.79 -12.61
N TRP A 59 -1.07 -14.54 -12.11
CA TRP A 59 -0.47 -14.31 -10.78
C TRP A 59 0.06 -12.88 -10.57
N TYR A 60 0.55 -12.24 -11.65
CA TYR A 60 1.07 -10.87 -11.59
C TYR A 60 -0.02 -9.82 -11.40
N ALA A 61 -1.30 -10.15 -11.63
CA ALA A 61 -2.39 -9.20 -11.42
C ALA A 61 -2.53 -8.80 -9.94
N VAL A 62 -2.04 -9.62 -9.00
CA VAL A 62 -1.96 -9.25 -7.57
C VAL A 62 -1.04 -8.04 -7.36
N LEU A 63 -0.05 -7.81 -8.23
CA LEU A 63 0.83 -6.64 -8.16
C LEU A 63 0.09 -5.32 -8.41
N TRP A 64 -1.09 -5.34 -9.03
CA TRP A 64 -1.91 -4.13 -9.18
C TRP A 64 -2.38 -3.58 -7.84
N TYR A 65 -2.65 -4.44 -6.85
CA TYR A 65 -3.01 -4.00 -5.49
C TYR A 65 -1.81 -3.39 -4.76
N VAL A 66 -0.61 -3.94 -4.97
CA VAL A 66 0.64 -3.35 -4.45
C VAL A 66 0.90 -1.99 -5.09
N LEU A 67 0.68 -1.86 -6.39
CA LEU A 67 0.79 -0.58 -7.09
C LEU A 67 -0.25 0.43 -6.59
N ALA A 68 -1.49 0.00 -6.33
CA ALA A 68 -2.52 0.86 -5.75
C ALA A 68 -2.10 1.40 -4.37
N ALA A 69 -1.51 0.56 -3.51
CA ALA A 69 -0.95 1.00 -2.23
C ALA A 69 0.16 2.05 -2.42
N LEU A 70 1.05 1.84 -3.41
CA LEU A 70 2.12 2.79 -3.75
C LEU A 70 1.57 4.13 -4.22
N VAL A 71 0.51 4.13 -5.04
CA VAL A 71 -0.14 5.36 -5.52
C VAL A 71 -0.77 6.11 -4.35
N VAL A 72 -1.54 5.43 -3.49
CA VAL A 72 -2.15 6.06 -2.30
C VAL A 72 -1.09 6.64 -1.39
N PHE A 73 -0.02 5.90 -1.11
CA PHE A 73 1.11 6.38 -0.33
C PHE A 73 1.75 7.63 -0.93
N THR A 74 2.02 7.62 -2.23
CA THR A 74 2.66 8.74 -2.93
C THR A 74 1.79 9.99 -2.90
N VAL A 75 0.49 9.85 -3.17
CA VAL A 75 -0.48 10.96 -3.12
C VAL A 75 -0.60 11.52 -1.71
N ASN A 76 -0.76 10.66 -0.70
CA ASN A 76 -0.86 11.09 0.69
C ASN A 76 0.42 11.74 1.20
N LEU A 77 1.59 11.22 0.83
CA LEU A 77 2.88 11.80 1.19
C LEU A 77 3.07 13.18 0.57
N PHE A 78 2.70 13.34 -0.71
CA PHE A 78 2.75 14.63 -1.40
C PHE A 78 1.81 15.65 -0.75
N LEU A 79 0.56 15.26 -0.45
CA LEU A 79 -0.41 16.13 0.21
C LEU A 79 0.04 16.50 1.63
N ALA A 80 0.52 15.53 2.41
CA ALA A 80 1.05 15.74 3.75
C ALA A 80 2.21 16.74 3.70
N PHE A 81 3.15 16.59 2.76
CA PHE A 81 4.25 17.52 2.58
C PHE A 81 3.77 18.96 2.29
N ARG A 82 2.77 19.13 1.43
CA ARG A 82 2.23 20.44 1.05
C ARG A 82 1.46 21.12 2.20
N ILE A 83 0.80 20.32 3.04
CA ILE A 83 -0.06 20.79 4.12
C ILE A 83 0.71 20.99 5.43
N PHE A 84 1.83 20.30 5.65
CA PHE A 84 2.58 20.30 6.91
C PHE A 84 2.97 21.68 7.44
N ALA A 85 3.30 22.62 6.54
CA ALA A 85 3.63 23.98 6.94
C ALA A 85 2.42 24.78 7.43
N LYS A 86 1.20 24.38 7.07
CA LYS A 86 -0.08 25.00 7.45
C LYS A 86 -0.71 24.29 8.63
N ASP A 87 -0.77 22.97 8.58
CA ASP A 87 -1.39 22.12 9.61
C ASP A 87 -0.64 20.79 9.73
N LYS A 88 0.02 20.59 10.88
CA LYS A 88 0.77 19.37 11.17
C LYS A 88 -0.16 18.20 11.48
N TYR A 89 -1.28 18.43 12.16
CA TYR A 89 -2.21 17.36 12.53
C TYR A 89 -2.86 16.77 11.30
N LEU A 90 -3.30 17.60 10.35
CA LEU A 90 -3.84 17.12 9.08
C LEU A 90 -2.82 16.29 8.29
N SER A 91 -1.53 16.65 8.37
CA SER A 91 -0.44 15.89 7.76
C SER A 91 -0.24 14.53 8.44
N TYR A 92 -0.39 14.45 9.76
CA TYR A 92 -0.37 13.18 10.50
C TYR A 92 -1.56 12.30 10.14
N TYR A 93 -2.75 12.87 9.98
CA TYR A 93 -3.93 12.12 9.52
C TYR A 93 -3.70 11.52 8.13
N LEU A 94 -3.10 12.27 7.20
CA LEU A 94 -2.73 11.74 5.88
C LEU A 94 -1.72 10.60 5.98
N GLY A 95 -0.68 10.75 6.82
CA GLY A 95 0.28 9.67 7.08
C GLY A 95 -0.38 8.43 7.68
N LEU A 96 -1.25 8.61 8.68
CA LEU A 96 -1.98 7.52 9.33
C LEU A 96 -2.91 6.80 8.36
N SER A 97 -3.64 7.55 7.52
CA SER A 97 -4.51 6.98 6.49
C SER A 97 -3.72 6.13 5.48
N SER A 98 -2.51 6.56 5.14
CA SER A 98 -1.60 5.81 4.28
C SER A 98 -1.14 4.50 4.93
N VAL A 99 -0.85 4.52 6.23
CA VAL A 99 -0.48 3.31 6.98
C VAL A 99 -1.63 2.30 6.96
N PHE A 100 -2.84 2.74 7.29
CA PHE A 100 -4.01 1.86 7.29
C PHE A 100 -4.31 1.29 5.90
N CYS A 101 -4.29 2.13 4.87
CA CYS A 101 -4.51 1.66 3.50
C CYS A 101 -3.46 0.63 3.07
N SER A 102 -2.19 0.91 3.33
CA SER A 102 -1.08 0.00 3.00
C SER A 102 -1.18 -1.31 3.79
N PHE A 103 -1.56 -1.24 5.06
CA PHE A 103 -1.74 -2.41 5.92
C PHE A 103 -2.90 -3.31 5.43
N PHE A 104 -4.08 -2.74 5.17
CA PHE A 104 -5.22 -3.54 4.69
C PHE A 104 -4.98 -4.11 3.30
N LEU A 105 -4.34 -3.36 2.40
CA LEU A 105 -3.94 -3.89 1.09
C LEU A 105 -2.89 -4.99 1.22
N ALA A 106 -1.95 -4.87 2.16
CA ALA A 106 -0.99 -5.94 2.45
C ALA A 106 -1.69 -7.23 2.89
N LEU A 107 -2.64 -7.14 3.83
CA LEU A 107 -3.42 -8.29 4.26
C LEU A 107 -4.19 -8.93 3.10
N TYR A 108 -4.85 -8.11 2.28
CA TYR A 108 -5.58 -8.59 1.12
C TYR A 108 -4.68 -9.33 0.11
N VAL A 109 -3.50 -8.79 -0.18
CA VAL A 109 -2.49 -9.42 -1.03
C VAL A 109 -2.00 -10.76 -0.46
N ILE A 110 -1.76 -10.83 0.85
CA ILE A 110 -1.36 -12.08 1.53
C ILE A 110 -2.46 -13.13 1.37
N MET A 111 -3.71 -12.76 1.60
CA MET A 111 -4.84 -13.69 1.45
C MET A 111 -4.92 -14.21 0.01
N LEU A 112 -4.91 -13.32 -0.99
CA LEU A 112 -4.99 -13.69 -2.41
C LEU A 112 -3.85 -14.62 -2.85
N SER A 113 -2.62 -14.35 -2.41
CA SER A 113 -1.46 -15.16 -2.76
C SER A 113 -1.38 -16.51 -2.03
N THR A 114 -2.15 -16.68 -0.95
CA THR A 114 -2.14 -17.92 -0.15
C THR A 114 -3.27 -18.88 -0.57
N TYR A 115 -4.37 -18.37 -1.14
CA TYR A 115 -5.42 -19.21 -1.71
C TYR A 115 -4.89 -19.93 -2.96
N ARG A 116 -4.62 -21.24 -2.82
CA ARG A 116 -4.27 -22.19 -3.87
C ARG A 116 -5.50 -22.92 -4.37
#